data_AF-A0A939CGE9-F1
#
_entry.id   AF-A0A939CGE9-F1
#
_cell.length_a   1.000
_cell.length_b   1.000
_cell.length_c   1.000
_cell.angle_alpha   90.00
_cell.angle_beta   90.00
_cell.angle_gamma   90.00
#
_symmetry.space_group_name_H-M   'P 1'
#
loop_
_entity.id
_entity.type
_entity.pdbx_description
1 polymer ?
#
loop_
_entity_poly.entity_id
_entity_poly.type
_entity_poly.pdbx_seq_one_letter_code
_entity_poly.pdbx_strand_id
1 'polypeptide(L)'
;MPRSTIANRRAIQFDKATELRDYAAAAISASTTETALFYAVTKLMDYKAVVDVAAHTGFVATTAQWDITVEAGATSGGTYKTVGTFTSTGVANRFDVPLSGEWVDDIVADAAYIRVKAVKTGSPGNLTYGAFLIPCC
;
A
#
# COMPACT_ATOMS: atom_id res chain seq x y z
N MET A 1 -29.17 -15.80 -6.96
CA MET A 1 -28.08 -14.97 -7.53
C MET A 1 -27.47 -14.16 -6.40
N PRO A 2 -26.18 -14.32 -6.07
CA PRO A 2 -25.57 -13.59 -4.97
C PRO A 2 -25.57 -12.08 -5.25
N ARG A 3 -25.96 -11.28 -4.25
CA ARG A 3 -26.00 -9.81 -4.32
C ARG A 3 -24.61 -9.24 -4.60
N SER A 4 -24.54 -8.22 -5.45
CA SER A 4 -23.32 -7.44 -5.69
C SER A 4 -22.85 -6.77 -4.39
N THR A 5 -21.90 -7.40 -3.71
CA THR A 5 -21.17 -6.81 -2.56
C THR A 5 -20.05 -5.90 -3.09
N ILE A 6 -19.53 -5.00 -2.25
CA ILE A 6 -18.37 -4.17 -2.59
C ILE A 6 -17.16 -5.03 -3.00
N ALA A 7 -17.06 -6.26 -2.46
CA ALA A 7 -16.07 -7.27 -2.87
C ALA A 7 -16.23 -7.72 -4.33
N ASN A 8 -17.47 -7.74 -4.86
CA ASN A 8 -17.80 -8.24 -6.20
C ASN A 8 -17.75 -7.14 -7.29
N ARG A 9 -17.57 -5.86 -6.92
CA ARG A 9 -17.48 -4.72 -7.86
C ARG A 9 -16.05 -4.35 -8.25
N ARG A 10 -15.05 -5.06 -7.71
CA ARG A 10 -13.64 -4.83 -7.99
C ARG A 10 -13.15 -5.86 -9.00
N ALA A 11 -13.70 -5.83 -10.22
CA ALA A 11 -13.07 -6.45 -11.39
C ALA A 11 -11.85 -5.62 -11.84
N ILE A 12 -11.01 -5.26 -10.87
CA ILE A 12 -9.68 -4.78 -11.18
C ILE A 12 -8.86 -6.04 -11.40
N GLN A 13 -8.04 -6.10 -12.44
CA GLN A 13 -7.10 -7.22 -12.62
C GLN A 13 -6.16 -7.24 -11.40
N PHE A 14 -6.59 -8.00 -10.39
CA PHE A 14 -5.82 -8.34 -9.23
C PHE A 14 -4.97 -9.55 -9.61
N ASP A 15 -3.67 -9.33 -9.66
CA ASP A 15 -2.71 -10.40 -9.84
C ASP A 15 -2.04 -10.64 -8.48
N LYS A 16 -2.02 -11.90 -8.04
CA LYS A 16 -1.37 -12.28 -6.79
C LYS A 16 0.14 -12.03 -6.83
N ALA A 17 0.75 -12.00 -8.02
CA ALA A 17 2.15 -11.63 -8.18
C ALA A 17 2.41 -10.13 -7.89
N THR A 18 1.36 -9.30 -7.89
CA THR A 18 1.45 -7.86 -7.63
C THR A 18 0.94 -7.45 -6.25
N GLU A 19 0.67 -8.43 -5.39
CA GLU A 19 0.18 -8.27 -4.03
C GLU A 19 1.32 -7.95 -3.05
N LEU A 20 1.33 -6.73 -2.52
CA LEU A 20 2.28 -6.26 -1.51
C LEU A 20 1.90 -6.73 -0.11
N ARG A 21 0.60 -6.85 0.15
CA ARG A 21 0.04 -7.42 1.38
C ARG A 21 -1.36 -7.97 1.15
N ASP A 22 -1.60 -9.18 1.63
CA ASP A 22 -2.92 -9.80 1.62
C ASP A 22 -3.87 -9.11 2.59
N TYR A 23 -5.05 -8.73 2.08
CA TYR A 23 -6.13 -8.14 2.88
C TYR A 23 -6.68 -9.12 3.92
N ALA A 24 -6.62 -10.43 3.64
CA ALA A 24 -7.03 -11.48 4.56
C ALA A 24 -5.95 -11.86 5.59
N ALA A 25 -4.75 -11.26 5.50
CA ALA A 25 -3.71 -11.46 6.50
C ALA A 25 -4.16 -10.96 7.89
N ALA A 26 -3.51 -11.48 8.94
CA ALA A 26 -3.78 -11.07 10.29
C ALA A 26 -3.60 -9.54 10.47
N ALA A 27 -4.50 -8.94 11.25
CA ALA A 27 -4.41 -7.53 11.60
C ALA A 27 -3.10 -7.25 12.34
N ILE A 28 -2.44 -6.15 12.02
CA ILE A 28 -1.23 -5.73 12.72
C ILE A 28 -1.55 -4.87 13.94
N SER A 29 -0.77 -5.07 14.99
CA SER A 29 -0.85 -4.31 16.24
C SER A 29 0.36 -3.40 16.47
N ALA A 30 1.39 -3.47 15.62
CA ALA A 30 2.61 -2.68 15.67
C ALA A 30 3.07 -2.26 14.26
N SER A 31 3.95 -1.25 14.20
CA SER A 31 4.56 -0.80 12.95
C SER A 31 5.22 -1.98 12.23
N THR A 32 4.88 -2.16 10.95
CA THR A 32 5.31 -3.30 10.14
C THR A 32 5.80 -2.80 8.79
N THR A 33 6.91 -3.37 8.31
CA THR A 33 7.41 -3.15 6.95
C THR A 33 7.21 -4.44 6.17
N GLU A 34 6.50 -4.38 5.05
CA GLU A 34 6.26 -5.54 4.21
C GLU A 34 7.49 -5.89 3.37
N THR A 35 7.49 -7.12 2.87
CA THR A 35 8.53 -7.58 1.95
C THR A 35 8.45 -6.80 0.64
N ALA A 36 9.59 -6.35 0.12
CA ALA A 36 9.63 -5.66 -1.14
C ALA A 36 9.43 -6.63 -2.31
N LEU A 37 8.58 -6.25 -3.26
CA LEU A 37 8.43 -6.95 -4.53
C LEU A 37 9.39 -6.38 -5.56
N PHE A 38 10.00 -7.26 -6.34
CA PHE A 38 10.83 -6.91 -7.48
C PHE A 38 9.99 -6.67 -8.72
N TYR A 39 10.28 -5.57 -9.41
CA TYR A 39 9.78 -5.25 -10.73
C TYR A 39 10.96 -4.90 -11.63
N ALA A 40 10.88 -5.30 -12.89
CA ALA A 40 11.85 -4.85 -13.88
C ALA A 40 11.86 -3.31 -13.93
N VAL A 41 13.05 -2.70 -13.94
CA VAL A 41 13.25 -1.27 -14.14
C VAL A 41 12.42 -0.80 -15.33
N THR A 42 11.81 0.39 -15.25
CA THR A 42 10.81 0.96 -16.19
C THR A 42 9.39 0.40 -16.15
N LYS A 43 9.17 -0.82 -15.64
CA LYS A 43 7.80 -1.37 -15.55
C LYS A 43 6.99 -0.80 -14.41
N LEU A 44 7.63 -0.34 -13.33
CA LEU A 44 6.98 0.35 -12.22
C LEU A 44 6.17 1.59 -12.64
N MET A 45 6.57 2.22 -13.75
CA MET A 45 5.96 3.43 -14.30
C MET A 45 4.54 3.21 -14.85
N ASP A 46 4.21 1.95 -15.18
CA ASP A 46 2.92 1.57 -15.76
C ASP A 46 1.90 1.15 -14.68
N TYR A 47 2.19 1.31 -13.39
CA TYR A 47 1.32 0.83 -12.31
C TYR A 47 0.89 1.95 -11.35
N LYS A 48 -0.19 1.69 -10.63
CA LYS A 48 -0.58 2.42 -9.41
C LYS A 48 -0.66 1.46 -8.24
N ALA A 49 -0.27 1.91 -7.07
CA ALA A 49 -0.45 1.15 -5.83
C ALA A 49 -1.84 1.46 -5.26
N VAL A 50 -2.60 0.42 -4.94
CA VAL A 50 -3.90 0.55 -4.29
C VAL A 50 -3.82 -0.09 -2.92
N VAL A 51 -4.22 0.68 -1.91
CA VAL A 51 -4.27 0.27 -0.52
C VAL A 51 -5.72 0.28 -0.07
N ASP A 52 -6.19 -0.87 0.37
CA ASP A 52 -7.51 -1.07 0.93
C ASP A 52 -7.41 -1.28 2.43
N VAL A 53 -8.04 -0.41 3.20
CA VAL A 53 -7.97 -0.41 4.66
C VAL A 53 -9.33 -0.71 5.24
N ALA A 54 -9.38 -1.61 6.22
CA ALA A 54 -10.58 -1.89 6.99
C ALA A 54 -10.81 -0.80 8.05
N ALA A 55 -12.05 -0.68 8.52
CA ALA A 55 -12.35 0.18 9.67
C ALA A 55 -11.61 -0.35 10.91
N HIS A 56 -11.08 0.57 11.72
CA HIS A 56 -10.40 0.27 12.97
C HIS A 56 -10.75 1.32 14.02
N THR A 57 -10.66 0.95 15.30
CA THR A 57 -11.06 1.81 16.42
C THR A 57 -9.89 2.61 16.97
N GLY A 58 -10.18 3.61 17.79
CA GLY A 58 -9.15 4.37 18.52
C GLY A 58 -8.33 5.33 17.65
N PHE A 59 -8.81 5.66 16.45
CA PHE A 59 -8.21 6.72 15.65
C PHE A 59 -8.40 8.08 16.31
N VAL A 60 -7.29 8.77 16.54
CA VAL A 60 -7.23 10.18 16.90
C VAL A 60 -6.15 10.79 16.03
N ALA A 61 -6.52 11.76 15.18
CA ALA A 61 -5.56 12.42 14.30
C ALA A 61 -4.32 12.88 15.08
N THR A 62 -3.15 12.69 14.47
CA THR A 62 -1.80 13.03 14.96
C THR A 62 -1.32 12.37 16.26
N THR A 63 -2.20 11.70 17.01
CA THR A 63 -1.88 11.16 18.35
C THR A 63 -2.14 9.67 18.49
N ALA A 64 -3.06 9.11 17.71
CA ALA A 64 -3.35 7.68 17.63
C ALA A 64 -3.78 7.32 16.19
N GLN A 65 -2.84 7.03 15.30
CA GLN A 65 -3.14 6.80 13.89
C GLN A 65 -2.21 5.79 13.22
N TRP A 66 -2.64 5.30 12.07
CA TRP A 66 -1.83 4.47 11.19
C TRP A 66 -1.50 5.22 9.91
N ASP A 67 -0.21 5.37 9.65
CA ASP A 67 0.31 5.94 8.41
C ASP A 67 0.85 4.81 7.53
N ILE A 68 0.21 4.60 6.38
CA ILE A 68 0.61 3.59 5.40
C ILE A 68 1.41 4.31 4.32
N THR A 69 2.69 3.98 4.20
CA THR A 69 3.61 4.53 3.21
C THR A 69 3.94 3.50 2.15
N VAL A 70 3.84 3.90 0.89
CA VAL A 70 4.38 3.14 -0.25
C VAL A 70 5.80 3.64 -0.48
N GLU A 71 6.76 2.73 -0.46
CA GLU A 71 8.18 3.05 -0.61
C GLU A 71 8.77 2.31 -1.82
N ALA A 72 9.64 2.98 -2.56
CA ALA A 72 10.37 2.42 -3.70
C ALA A 72 11.87 2.41 -3.46
N GLY A 73 12.60 1.49 -4.09
CA GLY A 73 14.05 1.33 -3.96
C GLY A 73 14.67 0.75 -5.23
N ALA A 74 15.95 1.08 -5.48
CA ALA A 74 16.69 0.55 -6.64
C ALA A 74 17.26 -0.85 -6.38
N THR A 75 17.57 -1.17 -5.11
CA THR A 75 18.24 -2.43 -4.72
C THR A 75 17.44 -3.15 -3.64
N SER A 76 17.36 -4.47 -3.72
CA SER A 76 16.75 -5.31 -2.69
C SER A 76 17.39 -5.05 -1.33
N GLY A 77 16.57 -4.76 -0.32
CA GLY A 77 17.06 -4.50 1.04
C GLY A 77 17.89 -3.21 1.18
N GLY A 78 17.96 -2.38 0.13
CA GLY A 78 18.68 -1.11 0.15
C GLY A 78 17.89 0.02 0.83
N THR A 79 18.26 1.25 0.51
CA THR A 79 17.51 2.42 0.94
C THR A 79 16.23 2.55 0.12
N TYR A 80 15.09 2.56 0.80
CA TYR A 80 13.80 2.85 0.17
C TYR A 80 13.38 4.27 0.49
N LYS A 81 12.81 4.96 -0.50
CA LYS A 81 12.24 6.30 -0.34
C LYS A 81 10.73 6.25 -0.47
N THR A 82 10.06 7.09 0.30
CA THR A 82 8.61 7.22 0.27
C THR A 82 8.16 7.83 -1.05
N VAL A 83 7.24 7.15 -1.72
CA VAL A 83 6.56 7.64 -2.91
C VAL A 83 5.20 8.21 -2.49
N GLY A 84 4.45 7.54 -1.64
CA GLY A 84 3.16 8.04 -1.17
C GLY A 84 2.91 7.71 0.28
N THR A 85 2.16 8.57 0.97
CA THR A 85 1.75 8.36 2.36
C THR A 85 0.25 8.54 2.47
N PHE A 86 -0.39 7.65 3.22
CA PHE A 86 -1.80 7.72 3.56
C PHE A 86 -2.04 7.52 5.05
N THR A 87 -2.75 8.45 5.66
CA THR A 87 -3.19 8.32 7.05
C THR A 87 -4.58 7.67 7.09
N SER A 88 -4.68 6.51 7.74
CA SER A 88 -5.98 5.86 7.94
C SER A 88 -6.77 6.55 9.05
N THR A 89 -8.00 6.96 8.73
CA THR A 89 -8.89 7.75 9.61
C THR A 89 -9.82 6.90 10.50
N GLY A 90 -9.53 5.61 10.68
CA GLY A 90 -10.39 4.68 11.43
C GLY A 90 -11.60 4.15 10.65
N VAL A 91 -11.89 4.71 9.48
CA VAL A 91 -12.98 4.24 8.59
C VAL A 91 -12.41 3.37 7.47
N ALA A 92 -13.18 2.40 7.02
CA ALA A 92 -12.81 1.61 5.85
C ALA A 92 -12.70 2.52 4.61
N ASN A 93 -11.54 2.52 3.97
CA ASN A 93 -11.27 3.39 2.83
C ASN A 93 -10.33 2.71 1.83
N ARG A 94 -10.40 3.17 0.59
CA ARG A 94 -9.44 2.83 -0.47
C ARG A 94 -8.63 4.06 -0.81
N PHE A 95 -7.32 3.87 -0.96
CA PHE A 95 -6.41 4.89 -1.41
C PHE A 95 -5.61 4.39 -2.60
N ASP A 96 -5.52 5.23 -3.63
CA ASP A 96 -4.76 4.95 -4.84
C ASP A 96 -3.56 5.91 -4.86
N VAL A 97 -2.34 5.36 -4.88
CA VAL A 97 -1.09 6.09 -5.09
C VAL A 97 -0.67 5.92 -6.54
N PRO A 98 -0.73 6.98 -7.37
CA PRO A 98 -0.14 6.91 -8.70
C PRO A 98 1.38 6.77 -8.58
N LEU A 99 1.95 5.77 -9.24
CA LEU A 99 3.40 5.61 -9.38
C LEU A 99 3.78 6.15 -10.75
N SER A 100 3.48 7.43 -11.01
CA SER A 100 3.85 8.06 -12.28
C SER A 100 5.37 7.97 -12.44
N GLY A 101 5.83 7.36 -13.52
CA GLY A 101 7.22 6.96 -13.70
C GLY A 101 8.25 8.06 -13.49
N GLU A 102 8.01 9.24 -14.07
CA GLU A 102 8.89 10.41 -13.91
C GLU A 102 9.05 10.80 -12.43
N TRP A 103 7.97 10.74 -11.66
CA TRP A 103 7.99 11.11 -10.25
C TRP A 103 8.70 10.08 -9.37
N VAL A 104 8.56 8.79 -9.69
CA VAL A 104 9.28 7.73 -8.97
C VAL A 104 10.77 7.76 -9.34
N ASP A 105 11.11 8.00 -10.59
CA ASP A 105 12.49 8.07 -11.08
C ASP A 105 13.24 9.30 -10.52
N ASP A 106 12.56 10.44 -10.42
CA ASP A 106 13.08 11.64 -9.74
C ASP A 106 13.39 11.39 -8.25
N ILE A 107 12.56 10.57 -7.58
CA ILE A 107 12.76 10.23 -6.17
C ILE A 107 13.84 9.15 -6.05
N VAL A 108 13.73 8.06 -6.81
CA VAL A 108 14.64 6.90 -6.82
C VAL A 108 14.93 6.54 -8.27
N ALA A 109 16.08 7.01 -8.76
CA ALA A 109 16.60 6.58 -10.05
C ALA A 109 16.68 5.05 -10.12
N ASP A 110 16.22 4.47 -11.23
CA ASP A 110 16.20 3.03 -11.48
C ASP A 110 15.41 2.23 -10.43
N ALA A 111 14.31 2.77 -9.92
CA ALA A 111 13.44 2.05 -8.99
C ALA A 111 13.02 0.68 -9.56
N ALA A 112 13.38 -0.38 -8.84
CA ALA A 112 13.13 -1.78 -9.21
C ALA A 112 12.41 -2.57 -8.10
N TYR A 113 12.26 -1.96 -6.92
CA TYR A 113 11.63 -2.59 -5.77
C TYR A 113 10.59 -1.67 -5.19
N ILE A 114 9.46 -2.24 -4.79
CA ILE A 114 8.38 -1.52 -4.13
C ILE A 114 7.88 -2.30 -2.93
N ARG A 115 7.60 -1.58 -1.84
CA ARG A 115 7.08 -2.15 -0.60
C ARG A 115 6.07 -1.21 0.03
N VAL A 116 5.30 -1.76 0.97
CA VAL A 116 4.42 -0.96 1.82
C VAL A 116 4.91 -1.05 3.26
N LYS A 117 4.79 0.04 3.99
CA LYS A 117 5.13 0.13 5.39
C LYS A 117 3.98 0.78 6.14
N ALA A 118 3.53 0.15 7.21
CA ALA A 118 2.53 0.70 8.11
C ALA A 118 3.22 1.17 9.38
N VAL A 119 3.07 2.45 9.71
CA VAL A 119 3.63 3.08 10.90
C VAL A 119 2.50 3.37 11.88
N LYS A 120 2.64 2.84 13.10
CA LYS A 120 1.72 3.10 14.21
C LYS A 120 2.22 4.30 15.01
N THR A 121 1.38 5.32 15.12
CA THR A 121 1.58 6.47 16.02
C THR A 121 0.63 6.34 17.18
N GLY A 122 1.13 6.34 18.42
CA GLY A 122 0.31 6.20 19.63
C GLY A 122 -0.35 4.83 19.78
N SER A 123 -1.63 4.81 20.21
CA SER A 123 -2.37 3.58 20.52
C SER A 123 -3.69 3.40 19.75
N PRO A 124 -3.71 3.51 18.41
CA PRO A 124 -4.87 3.10 17.62
C PRO A 124 -5.08 1.58 17.73
N GLY A 125 -6.30 1.15 17.44
CA GLY A 125 -6.68 -0.26 17.33
C GLY A 125 -5.90 -0.98 16.21
N ASN A 126 -6.09 -2.29 16.11
CA ASN A 126 -5.38 -3.10 15.13
C ASN A 126 -5.79 -2.73 13.71
N LEU A 127 -4.81 -2.73 12.79
CA LEU A 127 -5.01 -2.37 11.40
C LEU A 127 -5.08 -3.62 10.52
N THR A 128 -6.18 -3.77 9.79
CA THR A 128 -6.27 -4.70 8.65
C THR A 128 -6.22 -3.88 7.38
N TYR A 129 -5.24 -4.19 6.51
CA TYR A 129 -5.15 -3.59 5.19
C TYR A 129 -4.57 -4.59 4.20
N GLY A 130 -4.93 -4.40 2.93
CA GLY A 130 -4.35 -5.07 1.79
C GLY A 130 -3.77 -4.04 0.84
N ALA A 131 -2.70 -4.41 0.14
CA ALA A 131 -2.05 -3.53 -0.80
C ALA A 131 -1.62 -4.31 -2.04
N PHE A 132 -1.85 -3.75 -3.22
CA PHE A 132 -1.54 -4.39 -4.49
C PHE A 132 -1.32 -3.37 -5.60
N LEU A 133 -0.64 -3.79 -6.66
CA LEU A 133 -0.36 -2.94 -7.82
C LEU A 133 -1.28 -3.29 -8.97
N ILE A 134 -1.74 -2.25 -9.67
CA ILE A 134 -2.69 -2.34 -10.79
C ILE A 134 -2.12 -1.56 -11.96
N PRO A 135 -2.17 -2.08 -13.20
CA PRO A 135 -1.78 -1.32 -14.37
C PRO A 135 -2.56 0.00 -14.48
N CYS A 136 -1.84 1.09 -14.62
CA CYS A 136 -2.33 2.38 -15.05
C CYS A 136 -2.41 2.35 -16.57
N CYS A 137 -3.61 2.36 -17.13
CA CYS A 137 -3.83 2.56 -18.56
C CYS A 137 -3.41 3.98 -19.00
#